data_AF-A1WLU8-F1
#
_entry.id   AF-A1WLU8-F1
#
_cell.length_a   1.000
_cell.length_b   1.000
_cell.length_c   1.000
_cell.angle_alpha   90.00
_cell.angle_beta   90.00
_cell.angle_gamma   90.00
#
_symmetry.space_group_name_H-M   'P 1'
#
loop_
_entity.id
_entity.type
_entity.pdbx_description
1 polymer ?
#
loop_
_entity_poly.entity_id
_entity_poly.type
_entity_poly.pdbx_seq_one_letter_code
_entity_poly.pdbx_strand_id
1 'polypeptide(L)'
;MPASTANRHHKNGGAQQIVITIKAMHIEFHAARNEANIRDRKLSFERAAEFDFDTAVIGQDTRKDYPETRFVAVGFLDERLHVLCFTPVAGGIRVISFRKANRREIQSHDPTRTADR
;
A
#
# COMPACT_ATOMS: atom_id res chain seq x y z
N MET A 1 48.73 -23.85 -3.90
CA MET A 1 48.87 -22.39 -3.66
C MET A 1 48.38 -21.65 -4.90
N PRO A 2 47.62 -20.54 -4.79
CA PRO A 2 46.19 -20.40 -4.46
C PRO A 2 45.31 -20.10 -5.72
N ALA A 3 44.08 -20.64 -5.79
CA ALA A 3 42.78 -19.96 -5.63
C ALA A 3 42.53 -18.70 -6.49
N SER A 4 41.50 -18.72 -7.34
CA SER A 4 40.59 -17.57 -7.47
C SER A 4 39.24 -17.97 -8.08
N THR A 5 38.26 -18.08 -7.19
CA THR A 5 36.83 -18.23 -7.44
C THR A 5 36.28 -16.97 -8.10
N ALA A 6 35.84 -17.06 -9.36
CA ALA A 6 35.10 -15.97 -10.00
C ALA A 6 33.65 -15.97 -9.50
N ASN A 7 33.39 -14.99 -8.66
CA ASN A 7 32.18 -14.72 -7.92
C ASN A 7 30.98 -14.40 -8.85
N ARG A 8 29.97 -15.27 -8.87
CA ARG A 8 28.65 -15.01 -9.48
C ARG A 8 27.92 -13.99 -8.60
N HIS A 9 27.94 -12.72 -8.98
CA HIS A 9 27.09 -11.70 -8.36
C HIS A 9 25.63 -11.90 -8.79
N HIS A 10 24.88 -12.61 -7.97
CA HIS A 10 23.42 -12.51 -7.93
C HIS A 10 23.05 -11.07 -7.53
N LYS A 11 22.57 -10.28 -8.48
CA LYS A 11 21.86 -9.03 -8.16
C LYS A 11 20.45 -9.38 -7.69
N ASN A 12 20.33 -9.78 -6.42
CA ASN A 12 19.04 -9.79 -5.74
C ASN A 12 18.62 -8.33 -5.55
N GLY A 13 17.73 -7.84 -6.42
CA GLY A 13 16.94 -6.64 -6.17
C GLY A 13 15.98 -6.95 -5.03
N GLY A 14 16.47 -6.86 -3.80
CA GLY A 14 15.66 -7.00 -2.59
C GLY A 14 14.60 -5.91 -2.58
N ALA A 15 13.34 -6.30 -2.77
CA ALA A 15 12.21 -5.44 -2.44
C ALA A 15 12.34 -5.11 -0.95
N GLN A 16 12.71 -3.88 -0.65
CA GLN A 16 12.84 -3.42 0.73
C GLN A 16 11.49 -3.58 1.43
N GLN A 17 11.46 -4.43 2.45
CA GLN A 17 10.29 -4.65 3.28
C GLN A 17 10.11 -3.41 4.17
N ILE A 18 9.18 -2.53 3.80
CA ILE A 18 8.85 -1.35 4.59
C ILE A 18 7.78 -1.75 5.60
N VAL A 19 8.19 -2.00 6.84
CA VAL A 19 7.26 -2.21 7.95
C VAL A 19 6.70 -0.86 8.36
N ILE A 20 5.47 -0.55 7.95
CA ILE A 20 4.76 0.68 8.37
C ILE A 20 3.99 0.35 9.65
N THR A 21 4.50 0.80 10.79
CA THR A 21 3.76 0.71 12.05
C THR A 21 2.74 1.83 12.14
N ILE A 22 1.47 1.54 11.87
CA ILE A 22 0.36 2.48 12.04
C ILE A 22 -0.11 2.41 13.51
N LYS A 23 0.48 3.22 14.38
CA LYS A 23 0.01 3.38 15.77
C LYS A 23 -1.13 4.40 15.79
N ALA A 24 -2.32 3.93 16.15
CA ALA A 24 -3.58 4.67 16.23
C ALA A 24 -4.19 5.05 14.86
N MET A 25 -5.51 4.96 14.78
CA MET A 25 -6.33 5.14 13.57
C MET A 25 -6.53 6.63 13.22
N HIS A 26 -5.46 7.43 13.21
CA HIS A 26 -5.56 8.81 12.76
C HIS A 26 -5.61 8.85 11.23
N ILE A 27 -6.75 9.28 10.68
CA ILE A 27 -6.95 9.35 9.23
C ILE A 27 -7.06 10.81 8.84
N GLU A 28 -6.06 11.29 8.12
CA GLU A 28 -6.07 12.61 7.52
C GLU A 28 -6.52 12.54 6.06
N PHE A 29 -7.35 13.48 5.64
CA PHE A 29 -7.66 13.67 4.23
C PHE A 29 -8.11 15.10 3.97
N HIS A 30 -7.99 15.54 2.72
CA HIS A 30 -8.62 16.78 2.29
C HIS A 30 -10.12 16.57 2.11
N ALA A 31 -10.94 17.30 2.88
CA ALA A 31 -12.40 17.19 2.84
C ALA A 31 -12.97 17.32 1.42
N ALA A 32 -12.50 18.30 0.62
CA ALA A 32 -12.94 18.48 -0.76
C ALA A 32 -12.65 17.26 -1.67
N ARG A 33 -11.54 16.55 -1.43
CA ARG A 33 -11.21 15.31 -2.16
C ARG A 33 -12.06 14.14 -1.69
N ASN A 34 -12.34 14.07 -0.39
CA ASN A 34 -13.23 13.05 0.16
C ASN A 34 -14.66 13.23 -0.40
N GLU A 35 -15.20 14.44 -0.37
CA GLU A 35 -16.52 14.75 -0.94
C GLU A 35 -16.62 14.42 -2.43
N ALA A 36 -15.60 14.77 -3.21
CA ALA A 36 -15.54 14.39 -4.62
C ALA A 36 -15.52 12.86 -4.79
N ASN A 37 -14.73 12.13 -4.00
CA ASN A 37 -14.66 10.67 -4.07
C ASN A 37 -15.97 10.00 -3.62
N ILE A 38 -16.65 10.55 -2.62
CA ILE A 38 -17.99 10.12 -2.20
C ILE A 38 -19.00 10.35 -3.32
N ARG A 39 -18.98 11.52 -3.96
CA ARG A 39 -19.89 11.86 -5.06
C ARG A 39 -19.67 10.94 -6.27
N ASP A 40 -18.42 10.75 -6.67
CA ASP A 40 -18.07 10.05 -7.90
C ASP A 40 -18.03 8.53 -7.73
N ARG A 41 -17.64 8.05 -6.53
CA ARG A 41 -17.34 6.63 -6.28
C ARG A 41 -18.10 6.03 -5.10
N LYS A 42 -18.93 6.82 -4.41
CA LYS A 42 -19.72 6.41 -3.22
C LYS A 42 -18.84 5.76 -2.16
N LEU A 43 -17.63 6.29 -1.97
CA LEU A 43 -16.63 5.75 -1.06
C LEU A 43 -15.98 6.88 -0.26
N SER A 44 -16.25 6.94 1.04
CA SER A 44 -15.58 7.87 1.96
C SER A 44 -14.17 7.38 2.26
N PHE A 45 -13.22 8.31 2.39
CA PHE A 45 -11.87 8.07 2.85
C PHE A 45 -11.82 7.69 4.34
N GLU A 46 -12.85 8.03 5.11
CA GLU A 46 -12.99 7.60 6.50
C GLU A 46 -13.05 6.07 6.63
N ARG A 47 -13.57 5.39 5.60
CA ARG A 47 -13.61 3.93 5.54
C ARG A 47 -12.22 3.29 5.44
N ALA A 48 -11.16 4.08 5.24
CA ALA A 48 -9.81 3.57 5.40
C ALA A 48 -9.51 3.10 6.84
N ALA A 49 -10.32 3.49 7.84
CA ALA A 49 -10.23 2.95 9.21
C ALA A 49 -10.66 1.49 9.28
N GLU A 50 -11.59 1.10 8.43
CA GLU A 50 -12.15 -0.25 8.36
C GLU A 50 -11.36 -1.14 7.38
N PHE A 51 -10.35 -0.59 6.72
CA PHE A 51 -9.53 -1.32 5.76
C PHE A 51 -8.61 -2.30 6.49
N ASP A 52 -8.61 -3.55 6.05
CA ASP A 52 -7.78 -4.60 6.62
C ASP A 52 -6.34 -4.44 6.12
N PHE A 53 -5.53 -3.74 6.92
CA PHE A 53 -4.09 -3.58 6.67
C PHE A 53 -3.28 -4.84 6.96
N ASP A 54 -3.79 -5.75 7.80
CA ASP A 54 -3.07 -6.96 8.21
C ASP A 54 -2.99 -7.96 7.06
N THR A 55 -4.05 -8.06 6.26
CA THR A 55 -4.06 -8.89 5.04
C THR A 55 -3.70 -8.11 3.77
N ALA A 56 -3.51 -6.78 3.87
CA ALA A 56 -3.21 -5.95 2.72
C ALA A 56 -1.78 -6.14 2.23
N VAL A 57 -1.64 -6.14 0.89
CA VAL A 57 -0.36 -6.01 0.23
C VAL A 57 -0.03 -4.53 0.10
N ILE A 58 0.98 -4.06 0.84
CA ILE A 58 1.42 -2.67 0.85
C ILE A 58 2.73 -2.55 0.06
N GLY A 59 2.78 -1.62 -0.89
CA GLY A 59 3.98 -1.29 -1.65
C GLY A 59 4.18 0.21 -1.78
N GLN A 60 5.42 0.67 -1.74
CA GLN A 60 5.75 2.07 -2.01
C GLN A 60 5.52 2.39 -3.50
N ASP A 61 4.83 3.49 -3.78
CA ASP A 61 4.69 4.03 -5.13
C ASP A 61 5.90 4.89 -5.49
N THR A 62 6.87 4.30 -6.18
CA THR A 62 8.09 4.97 -6.66
C THR A 62 8.01 5.38 -8.14
N ARG A 63 6.81 5.37 -8.75
CA ARG A 63 6.65 5.68 -10.19
C ARG A 63 7.03 7.10 -10.56
N LYS A 64 6.94 8.02 -9.60
CA LYS A 64 7.38 9.41 -9.75
C LYS A 64 8.09 9.84 -8.48
N ASP A 65 8.99 10.79 -8.64
CA ASP A 65 9.62 11.46 -7.53
C ASP A 65 8.62 12.44 -6.92
N TYR A 66 7.82 11.93 -5.98
CA TYR A 66 6.88 12.74 -5.23
C TYR A 66 7.59 13.36 -4.03
N PRO A 67 7.22 14.58 -3.61
CA PRO A 67 7.82 15.21 -2.43
C PRO A 67 7.51 14.44 -1.12
N GLU A 68 6.55 13.51 -1.15
CA GLU A 68 6.13 12.70 -0.01
C GLU A 68 6.13 11.22 -0.40
N THR A 69 6.52 10.35 0.54
CA THR A 69 6.48 8.89 0.36
C THR A 69 5.04 8.41 0.28
N ARG A 70 4.66 7.86 -0.87
CA ARG A 70 3.33 7.29 -1.10
C ARG A 70 3.38 5.79 -1.03
N PHE A 71 2.38 5.22 -0.39
CA PHE A 71 2.15 3.79 -0.33
C PHE A 71 0.81 3.46 -0.98
N VAL A 72 0.78 2.27 -1.57
CA VAL A 72 -0.40 1.67 -2.15
C VAL A 72 -0.64 0.38 -1.40
N ALA A 73 -1.73 0.33 -0.66
CA ALA A 73 -2.26 -0.89 -0.07
C ALA A 73 -3.35 -1.47 -0.97
N VAL A 74 -3.30 -2.77 -1.17
CA VAL A 74 -4.37 -3.55 -1.81
C VAL A 74 -4.80 -4.61 -0.82
N GLY A 75 -6.04 -4.50 -0.34
CA GLY A 75 -6.53 -5.28 0.78
C GLY A 75 -8.05 -5.24 0.86
N PHE A 76 -8.59 -5.99 1.80
CA PHE A 76 -10.03 -6.11 1.95
C PHE A 76 -10.59 -4.91 2.73
N LEU A 77 -11.74 -4.44 2.27
CA LEU A 77 -12.63 -3.58 3.02
C LEU A 77 -14.00 -4.24 2.91
N ASP A 78 -14.58 -4.60 4.06
CA ASP A 78 -15.71 -5.51 4.13
C ASP A 78 -15.40 -6.81 3.36
N GLU A 79 -16.23 -7.16 2.38
CA GLU A 79 -16.10 -8.36 1.54
C GLU A 79 -15.47 -8.07 0.16
N ARG A 80 -14.87 -6.89 -0.03
CA ARG A 80 -14.35 -6.47 -1.34
C ARG A 80 -12.92 -5.94 -1.27
N LEU A 81 -12.12 -6.29 -2.27
CA LEU A 81 -10.80 -5.72 -2.44
C LEU A 81 -10.87 -4.26 -2.87
N HIS A 82 -10.10 -3.44 -2.18
CA HIS A 82 -9.94 -2.02 -2.42
C HIS A 82 -8.46 -1.67 -2.56
N VAL A 83 -8.20 -0.58 -3.27
CA VAL A 83 -6.89 0.01 -3.42
C VAL A 83 -6.87 1.34 -2.71
N LEU A 84 -6.00 1.44 -1.71
CA LEU A 84 -5.80 2.60 -0.87
C LEU A 84 -4.42 3.19 -1.15
N CYS A 85 -4.40 4.43 -1.63
CA CYS A 85 -3.18 5.23 -1.76
C CYS A 85 -3.10 6.19 -0.58
N PHE A 86 -2.03 6.10 0.21
CA PHE A 86 -1.85 6.91 1.40
C PHE A 86 -0.38 7.29 1.63
N THR A 87 -0.18 8.31 2.45
CA THR A 87 1.14 8.69 2.99
C THR A 87 1.10 8.49 4.50
N PRO A 88 2.06 7.80 5.13
CA PRO A 88 2.12 7.70 6.58
C PRO A 88 2.38 9.08 7.18
N VAL A 89 1.65 9.40 8.25
CA VAL A 89 1.82 10.63 9.03
C VAL A 89 2.09 10.27 10.48
N ALA A 90 2.43 11.27 11.30
CA ALA A 90 2.63 11.06 12.73
C ALA A 90 1.33 10.52 13.37
N GLY A 91 1.35 9.25 13.79
CA GLY A 91 0.22 8.60 14.47
C GLY A 91 -0.90 8.11 13.56
N GLY A 92 -0.67 7.97 12.25
CA GLY A 92 -1.69 7.45 11.34
C GLY A 92 -1.34 7.55 9.85
N ILE A 93 -2.35 7.72 9.00
CA ILE A 93 -2.21 7.81 7.55
C ILE A 93 -2.97 9.01 6.98
N ARG A 94 -2.41 9.62 5.93
CA ARG A 94 -3.10 10.58 5.09
C ARG A 94 -3.59 9.92 3.81
N VAL A 95 -4.89 9.80 3.63
CA VAL A 95 -5.50 9.17 2.46
C VAL A 95 -5.43 10.13 1.28
N ILE A 96 -4.78 9.69 0.21
CA ILE A 96 -4.65 10.44 -1.05
C ILE A 96 -5.72 9.99 -2.05
N SER A 97 -5.96 8.67 -2.12
CA SER A 97 -6.98 8.11 -3.00
C SER A 97 -7.50 6.79 -2.45
N PHE A 98 -8.81 6.58 -2.53
CA PHE A 98 -9.43 5.31 -2.16
C PHE A 98 -10.39 4.86 -3.26
N ARG A 99 -10.21 3.64 -3.75
CA ARG A 99 -11.02 3.08 -4.83
C ARG A 99 -11.22 1.59 -4.69
N LYS A 100 -12.22 1.07 -5.38
CA LYS A 100 -12.40 -0.39 -5.55
C LYS A 100 -11.27 -0.94 -6.41
N ALA A 101 -10.78 -2.13 -6.07
CA ALA A 101 -9.80 -2.83 -6.88
C ALA A 101 -10.44 -3.29 -8.19
N ASN A 102 -9.70 -3.14 -9.30
CA ASN A 102 -10.14 -3.68 -10.58
C ASN A 102 -9.95 -5.20 -10.61
N ARG A 103 -10.73 -5.90 -11.45
CA ARG A 103 -10.69 -7.37 -11.57
C ARG A 103 -9.27 -7.95 -11.80
N ARG A 104 -8.39 -7.18 -12.46
CA ARG A 104 -6.96 -7.52 -12.65
C ARG A 104 -6.15 -7.44 -11.36
N GLU A 105 -6.39 -6.41 -10.54
CA GLU A 105 -5.73 -6.24 -9.24
C GLU A 105 -6.23 -7.33 -8.26
N ILE A 106 -7.51 -7.70 -8.32
CA ILE A 106 -8.12 -8.81 -7.58
C ILE A 106 -7.44 -10.14 -7.91
N GLN A 107 -7.24 -10.44 -9.18
CA GLN A 107 -6.61 -11.70 -9.63
C GLN A 107 -5.12 -11.76 -9.33
N SER A 108 -4.46 -10.61 -9.15
CA SER A 108 -3.05 -10.51 -8.78
C SER A 108 -2.84 -10.39 -7.27
N HIS A 109 -3.91 -10.24 -6.49
CA HIS A 109 -3.86 -10.22 -5.04
C HIS A 109 -3.68 -11.66 -4.55
N ASP A 110 -2.42 -12.08 -4.50
CA ASP A 110 -2.02 -13.29 -3.80
C ASP A 110 -1.53 -12.89 -2.41
N PRO A 111 -2.33 -13.13 -1.34
CA PRO A 111 -1.91 -12.80 0.03
C PRO A 111 -0.70 -13.63 0.48
N THR A 112 -0.38 -14.75 -0.21
CA THR A 112 0.78 -15.60 0.10
C THR A 112 2.10 -15.07 -0.46
N ARG A 113 2.08 -13.95 -1.20
CA ARG A 113 3.30 -13.24 -1.63
C ARG A 113 3.81 -12.19 -0.63
N THR A 114 3.19 -12.11 0.54
CA THR A 114 3.80 -11.47 1.71
C THR A 114 4.64 -12.54 2.41
N ALA A 115 5.93 -12.52 2.09
CA ALA A 115 6.90 -13.58 2.33
C ALA A 115 6.91 -14.15 3.76
N ASP A 116 6.33 -15.34 3.91
CA ASP A 116 6.89 -16.38 4.76
C ASP A 116 7.99 -17.09 3.96
N ARG A 117 9.25 -16.77 4.26
CA ARG A 117 10.48 -17.60 4.18
C ARG A 117 11.76 -16.77 4.11
#